data_AF-A0A2B4MEV4-F1
#
_entry.id   AF-A0A2B4MEV4-F1
#
_cell.length_a   1.000
_cell.length_b   1.000
_cell.length_c   1.000
_cell.angle_alpha   90.00
_cell.angle_beta   90.00
_cell.angle_gamma   90.00
#
_symmetry.space_group_name_H-M   'P 1'
#
loop_
_entity.id
_entity.type
_entity.pdbx_description
1 polymer ?
#
loop_
_entity_poly.entity_id
_entity_poly.type
_entity_poly.pdbx_seq_one_letter_code
_entity_poly.pdbx_strand_id
1 'polypeptide(L)'
;MKKIKDERLQMQNLKNMRIAFIVQTIGIFAILLYEAITEGIMEAADNPLWLVFMLTVVVLSWLNLKISVDVYDNANEQKKPRPYYRIVILSALVGAVLAFLAKFGPDHSNNSQALLVGSVVFVCFLIPFSFVHYLQKKRLEDDDV
;
A
#
# COMPACT_ATOMS: atom_id res chain seq x y z
N MET A 1 34.06 -15.94 -0.39
CA MET A 1 33.12 -15.24 -1.30
C MET A 1 33.92 -14.27 -2.16
N LYS A 2 33.90 -14.39 -3.49
CA LYS A 2 34.64 -13.47 -4.38
C LYS A 2 33.82 -12.19 -4.53
N LYS A 3 34.36 -11.02 -4.16
CA LYS A 3 33.66 -9.75 -4.34
C LYS A 3 33.51 -9.45 -5.83
N ILE A 4 32.27 -9.28 -6.28
CA ILE A 4 31.96 -8.87 -7.65
C ILE A 4 32.32 -7.39 -7.78
N LYS A 5 33.37 -7.07 -8.54
CA LYS A 5 33.83 -5.69 -8.77
C LYS A 5 33.23 -5.05 -10.03
N ASP A 6 32.71 -5.86 -10.94
CA ASP A 6 32.18 -5.38 -12.21
C ASP A 6 30.76 -4.82 -12.03
N GLU A 7 30.55 -3.57 -12.44
CA GLU A 7 29.29 -2.83 -12.27
C GLU A 7 28.13 -3.52 -12.99
N ARG A 8 28.39 -4.13 -14.15
CA ARG A 8 27.38 -4.86 -14.93
C ARG A 8 26.82 -6.05 -14.16
N LEU A 9 27.70 -6.81 -13.50
CA LEU A 9 27.33 -7.97 -12.69
C LEU A 9 26.65 -7.53 -11.37
N GLN A 10 27.03 -6.40 -10.79
CA GLN A 10 26.34 -5.83 -9.62
C GLN A 10 24.91 -5.41 -9.98
N MET A 11 24.71 -4.71 -11.11
CA MET A 11 23.38 -4.31 -11.58
C MET A 11 22.47 -5.52 -11.84
N GLN A 12 23.03 -6.58 -12.43
CA GLN A 12 22.29 -7.83 -12.63
C GLN A 12 21.92 -8.50 -11.30
N ASN A 13 22.83 -8.48 -10.31
CA ASN A 13 22.55 -8.99 -8.97
C ASN A 13 21.41 -8.21 -8.29
N LEU A 14 21.41 -6.87 -8.37
CA LEU A 14 20.32 -6.03 -7.85
C LEU A 14 18.97 -6.38 -8.49
N LYS A 15 18.93 -6.61 -9.82
CA LYS A 15 17.71 -7.04 -10.52
C LYS A 15 17.24 -8.42 -10.04
N ASN A 16 18.17 -9.35 -9.84
CA ASN A 16 17.83 -10.68 -9.33
C ASN A 16 17.30 -10.62 -7.89
N MET A 17 17.92 -9.82 -7.01
CA MET A 17 17.42 -9.59 -5.66
C MET A 17 16.03 -8.96 -5.66
N ARG A 18 15.76 -8.02 -6.58
CA ARG A 18 14.42 -7.43 -6.74
C ARG A 18 13.37 -8.47 -7.11
N ILE A 19 13.68 -9.37 -8.06
CA ILE A 19 12.76 -10.45 -8.45
C ILE A 19 12.52 -11.40 -7.27
N ALA A 20 13.60 -11.81 -6.58
CA ALA A 20 13.48 -12.70 -5.42
C ALA A 20 12.63 -12.06 -4.31
N PHE A 21 12.84 -10.77 -4.04
CA PHE A 21 12.05 -10.02 -3.06
C PHE A 21 10.57 -9.92 -3.44
N ILE A 22 10.25 -9.72 -4.71
CA ILE A 22 8.85 -9.71 -5.20
C ILE A 22 8.22 -11.09 -4.99
N VAL A 23 8.91 -12.16 -5.37
CA VAL A 23 8.42 -13.53 -5.19
C VAL A 23 8.20 -13.84 -3.71
N GLN A 24 9.16 -13.48 -2.85
CA GLN A 24 9.04 -13.66 -1.39
C GLN A 24 7.85 -12.88 -0.83
N THR A 25 7.68 -11.63 -1.23
CA THR A 25 6.58 -10.77 -0.77
C THR A 25 5.23 -11.36 -1.17
N ILE A 26 5.09 -11.81 -2.41
CA ILE A 26 3.87 -12.46 -2.91
C ILE A 26 3.63 -13.79 -2.17
N GLY A 27 4.68 -14.58 -1.92
CA GLY A 27 4.57 -15.84 -1.20
C GLY A 27 4.09 -15.66 0.25
N ILE A 28 4.70 -14.73 0.99
CA ILE A 28 4.27 -14.40 2.36
C ILE A 28 2.84 -13.88 2.35
N PHE A 29 2.51 -12.97 1.43
CA PHE A 29 1.16 -12.43 1.31
C PHE A 29 0.12 -13.52 1.00
N ALA A 30 0.43 -14.47 0.13
CA ALA A 30 -0.47 -15.57 -0.21
C ALA A 30 -0.73 -16.51 0.97
N ILE A 31 0.30 -16.80 1.77
CA ILE A 31 0.17 -17.62 2.99
C ILE A 31 -0.72 -16.90 4.02
N LEU A 32 -0.41 -15.64 4.31
CA LEU A 32 -1.19 -14.84 5.27
C LEU A 32 -2.64 -14.62 4.79
N LEU A 33 -2.84 -14.43 3.48
CA LEU A 33 -4.17 -14.29 2.91
C LEU A 33 -4.96 -15.61 3.00
N TYR A 34 -4.31 -16.75 2.77
CA TYR A 34 -4.94 -18.06 2.92
C TYR A 34 -5.39 -18.28 4.36
N GLU A 35 -4.50 -18.07 5.32
CA GLU A 35 -4.77 -18.19 6.76
C GLU A 35 -5.88 -17.24 7.22
N ALA A 36 -5.86 -15.98 6.74
CA ALA A 36 -6.92 -15.02 7.02
C ALA A 36 -8.30 -15.44 6.48
N ILE A 37 -8.33 -16.19 5.37
CA ILE A 37 -9.56 -16.72 4.77
C ILE A 37 -10.00 -18.04 5.41
N THR A 38 -9.09 -18.86 5.95
CA THR A 38 -9.45 -20.17 6.52
C THR A 38 -9.70 -20.14 8.02
N GLU A 39 -8.86 -19.40 8.76
CA GLU A 39 -8.81 -19.40 10.22
C GLU A 39 -9.26 -18.04 10.80
N GLY A 40 -9.22 -16.99 9.98
CA GLY A 40 -9.71 -15.65 10.33
C GLY A 40 -8.59 -14.63 10.48
N ILE A 41 -8.96 -13.35 10.46
CA ILE A 41 -8.00 -12.23 10.45
C ILE A 41 -7.23 -12.14 11.77
N MET A 42 -7.86 -12.51 12.89
CA MET A 42 -7.22 -12.46 14.21
C MET A 42 -6.10 -13.51 14.31
N GLU A 43 -6.39 -14.74 13.88
CA GLU A 43 -5.42 -15.83 13.84
C GLU A 43 -4.23 -15.49 12.92
N ALA A 44 -4.52 -14.94 11.73
CA ALA A 44 -3.49 -14.51 10.78
C ALA A 44 -2.61 -13.37 11.31
N ALA A 45 -3.13 -12.51 12.20
CA ALA A 45 -2.37 -11.42 12.82
C ALA A 45 -1.47 -11.92 13.97
N ASP A 46 -1.87 -12.98 14.65
CA ASP A 46 -1.07 -13.62 15.71
C ASP A 46 0.09 -14.46 15.12
N ASN A 47 0.05 -14.80 13.84
CA ASN A 47 1.13 -15.51 13.17
C ASN A 47 2.42 -14.65 13.15
N PRO A 48 3.59 -15.17 13.60
CA PRO A 48 4.85 -14.42 13.56
C PRO A 48 5.27 -13.95 12.15
N LEU A 49 4.79 -14.63 11.08
CA LEU A 49 4.98 -14.18 9.70
C LEU A 49 4.35 -12.80 9.44
N TRP A 50 3.20 -12.51 10.06
CA TRP A 50 2.53 -11.23 9.95
C TRP A 50 3.38 -10.10 10.51
N LEU A 51 3.98 -10.31 11.69
CA LEU A 51 4.87 -9.33 12.31
C LEU A 51 6.08 -9.03 11.43
N VAL A 52 6.75 -10.07 10.92
CA VAL A 52 7.91 -9.92 10.03
C VAL A 52 7.50 -9.18 8.75
N PHE A 53 6.37 -9.54 8.17
CA PHE A 53 5.83 -8.87 6.99
C PHE A 53 5.59 -7.37 7.26
N MET A 54 4.87 -7.04 8.32
CA MET A 54 4.57 -5.66 8.68
C MET A 54 5.83 -4.83 8.95
N LEU A 55 6.80 -5.39 9.68
CA LEU A 55 8.08 -4.72 9.93
C LEU A 55 8.82 -4.43 8.62
N THR A 56 8.89 -5.40 7.71
CA THR A 56 9.58 -5.19 6.41
C THR A 56 8.89 -4.13 5.56
N VAL A 57 7.55 -4.07 5.57
CA VAL A 57 6.77 -3.04 4.85
C VAL A 57 7.01 -1.66 5.45
N VAL A 58 7.07 -1.52 6.77
CA VAL A 58 7.36 -0.24 7.44
C VAL A 58 8.76 0.26 7.07
N VAL A 59 9.78 -0.60 7.16
CA VAL A 59 11.16 -0.24 6.78
C VAL A 59 11.24 0.13 5.30
N LEU A 60 10.60 -0.65 4.43
CA LEU A 60 10.56 -0.39 3.00
C LEU A 60 9.85 0.94 2.70
N SER A 61 8.74 1.23 3.37
CA SER A 61 8.01 2.49 3.22
C SER A 61 8.87 3.68 3.65
N TRP A 62 9.58 3.56 4.77
CA TRP A 62 10.53 4.59 5.24
C TRP A 62 11.65 4.86 4.22
N LEU A 63 12.25 3.80 3.67
CA LEU A 63 13.28 3.92 2.64
C LEU A 63 12.74 4.56 1.35
N ASN A 64 11.54 4.17 0.92
CA ASN A 64 10.89 4.76 -0.25
C ASN A 64 10.48 6.22 -0.01
N LEU A 65 10.05 6.56 1.21
CA LEU A 65 9.68 7.92 1.56
C LEU A 65 10.88 8.86 1.41
N LYS A 66 12.05 8.47 1.92
CA LYS A 66 13.29 9.24 1.75
C LYS A 66 13.58 9.51 0.27
N ILE A 67 13.52 8.48 -0.57
CA ILE A 67 13.73 8.60 -2.02
C ILE A 67 12.67 9.51 -2.65
N SER A 68 11.41 9.38 -2.23
CA SER A 68 10.32 10.19 -2.77
C SER A 68 10.49 11.68 -2.44
N VAL A 69 11.00 12.01 -1.25
CA VAL A 69 11.32 13.38 -0.83
C VAL A 69 12.47 13.92 -1.66
N ASP A 70 13.56 13.16 -1.82
CA ASP A 70 14.72 13.57 -2.63
C ASP A 70 14.33 13.80 -4.11
N VAL A 71 13.41 12.99 -4.65
CA VAL A 71 12.85 13.18 -5.99
C VAL A 71 11.94 14.41 -6.05
N TYR A 72 11.15 14.67 -5.01
CA TYR A 72 10.27 15.85 -4.96
C TYR A 72 11.05 17.15 -4.85
N ASP A 73 12.12 17.19 -4.06
CA ASP A 73 12.99 18.37 -3.90
C ASP A 73 13.81 18.68 -5.17
N ASN A 74 14.16 17.66 -5.97
CA ASN A 74 14.86 17.86 -7.25
C ASN A 74 13.92 18.07 -8.45
N ALA A 75 12.63 17.74 -8.33
CA ALA A 75 11.65 17.87 -9.39
C ALA A 75 10.78 19.11 -9.18
N ASN A 76 11.32 20.29 -9.54
CA ASN A 76 10.55 21.54 -9.74
C ASN A 76 9.53 21.46 -10.90
N GLU A 77 9.04 20.28 -11.26
CA GLU A 77 8.02 20.12 -12.30
C GLU A 77 6.77 19.50 -11.70
N GLN A 78 5.86 20.38 -11.28
CA GLN A 78 4.52 20.05 -10.86
C GLN A 78 3.77 19.30 -11.98
N LYS A 79 3.78 17.96 -11.95
CA LYS A 79 2.92 17.17 -12.84
C LYS A 79 1.46 17.36 -12.43
N LYS A 80 0.67 17.88 -13.38
CA LYS A 80 -0.77 18.16 -13.27
C LYS A 80 -1.53 17.16 -12.39
N PRO A 81 -2.35 17.65 -11.46
CA PRO A 81 -3.11 16.81 -10.53
C PRO A 81 -4.04 15.90 -11.33
N ARG A 82 -4.00 14.60 -11.00
CA ARG A 82 -4.95 13.62 -11.53
C ARG A 82 -6.36 13.99 -11.05
N PRO A 83 -7.40 13.79 -11.87
CA PRO A 83 -8.76 14.22 -11.54
C PRO A 83 -9.27 13.54 -10.26
N TYR A 84 -9.70 14.36 -9.29
CA TYR A 84 -10.23 13.98 -7.97
C TYR A 84 -11.24 12.83 -7.99
N TYR A 85 -12.10 12.79 -9.01
CA TYR A 85 -13.11 11.75 -9.18
C TYR A 85 -12.51 10.34 -9.27
N ARG A 86 -11.31 10.17 -9.86
CA ARG A 86 -10.64 8.86 -9.94
C ARG A 86 -10.20 8.36 -8.56
N ILE A 87 -9.79 9.26 -7.68
CA ILE A 87 -9.36 8.94 -6.31
C ILE A 87 -10.58 8.51 -5.48
N VAL A 88 -11.68 9.25 -5.59
CA VAL A 88 -12.94 8.93 -4.91
C VAL A 88 -13.47 7.56 -5.36
N ILE A 89 -13.50 7.29 -6.68
CA ILE A 89 -13.89 5.98 -7.21
C ILE A 89 -12.98 4.87 -6.69
N LEU A 90 -11.66 5.08 -6.67
CA LEU A 90 -10.73 4.07 -6.18
C LEU A 90 -10.96 3.76 -4.70
N SER A 91 -11.15 4.79 -3.87
CA SER A 91 -11.45 4.61 -2.44
C SER A 91 -12.78 3.89 -2.20
N ALA A 92 -13.81 4.23 -2.99
CA ALA A 92 -15.12 3.59 -2.94
C ALA A 92 -15.04 2.12 -3.36
N LEU A 93 -14.26 1.82 -4.41
CA LEU A 93 -14.05 0.45 -4.89
C LEU A 93 -13.33 -0.39 -3.83
N VAL A 94 -12.26 0.13 -3.22
CA VAL A 94 -11.53 -0.56 -2.15
C VAL A 94 -12.43 -0.82 -0.94
N GLY A 95 -13.20 0.19 -0.50
CA GLY A 95 -14.15 0.04 0.61
C GLY A 95 -15.25 -0.99 0.30
N ALA A 96 -15.78 -0.99 -0.93
CA ALA A 96 -16.80 -1.94 -1.37
C ALA A 96 -16.27 -3.38 -1.43
N VAL A 97 -15.05 -3.58 -1.95
CA VAL A 97 -14.40 -4.90 -1.99
C VAL A 97 -14.19 -5.45 -0.58
N LEU A 98 -13.72 -4.62 0.35
CA LEU A 98 -13.52 -5.02 1.74
C LEU A 98 -14.84 -5.31 2.48
N ALA A 99 -15.89 -4.53 2.24
CA ALA A 99 -17.22 -4.82 2.79
C ALA A 99 -17.78 -6.15 2.24
N PHE A 100 -17.53 -6.44 0.97
CA PHE A 100 -17.96 -7.68 0.34
C PHE A 100 -17.19 -8.90 0.87
N LEU A 101 -15.87 -8.77 1.05
CA LEU A 101 -15.02 -9.76 1.72
C LEU A 101 -15.46 -10.00 3.18
N ALA A 102 -15.78 -8.95 3.94
CA ALA A 102 -16.26 -9.09 5.32
C ALA A 102 -17.61 -9.82 5.42
N LYS A 103 -18.45 -9.73 4.39
CA LYS A 103 -19.72 -10.46 4.28
C LYS A 103 -19.54 -11.92 3.88
N PHE A 104 -18.57 -12.21 3.01
CA PHE A 104 -18.27 -13.57 2.52
C PHE A 104 -17.21 -14.31 3.34
N GLY A 105 -16.62 -13.65 4.34
CA GLY A 105 -15.61 -14.24 5.23
C GLY A 105 -16.18 -15.28 6.20
N PRO A 106 -15.30 -16.12 6.80
CA PRO A 106 -15.68 -17.28 7.62
C PRO A 106 -16.52 -16.94 8.85
N ASP A 107 -16.35 -15.72 9.38
CA ASP A 107 -16.95 -15.29 10.64
C ASP A 107 -18.45 -14.94 10.56
N HIS A 108 -19.08 -15.08 9.39
CA HIS A 108 -20.50 -14.73 9.15
C HIS A 108 -20.93 -13.48 9.93
N SER A 109 -20.17 -12.39 9.78
CA SER A 109 -20.50 -11.16 10.50
C SER A 109 -21.86 -10.65 10.03
N ASN A 110 -22.75 -10.32 10.98
CA ASN A 110 -24.06 -9.74 10.68
C ASN A 110 -23.90 -8.58 9.67
N ASN A 111 -24.85 -8.42 8.73
CA ASN A 111 -24.76 -7.42 7.65
C ASN A 111 -24.38 -6.01 8.14
N SER A 112 -24.79 -5.64 9.36
CA SER A 112 -24.45 -4.37 10.00
C SER A 112 -22.95 -4.20 10.32
N GLN A 113 -22.25 -5.26 10.71
CA GLN A 113 -20.81 -5.21 11.03
C GLN A 113 -19.97 -5.08 9.76
N ALA A 114 -20.28 -5.84 8.70
CA ALA A 114 -19.61 -5.72 7.41
C ALA A 114 -19.76 -4.31 6.81
N LEU A 115 -20.93 -3.68 6.95
CA LEU A 115 -21.19 -2.33 6.49
C LEU A 115 -20.43 -1.27 7.32
N LEU A 116 -20.31 -1.49 8.63
CA LEU A 116 -19.55 -0.63 9.54
C LEU A 116 -18.06 -0.66 9.22
N VAL A 117 -17.49 -1.85 9.01
CA VAL A 117 -16.08 -2.02 8.61
C VAL A 117 -15.81 -1.36 7.24
N GLY A 118 -16.67 -1.61 6.24
CA GLY A 118 -16.56 -0.98 4.93
C GLY A 118 -16.61 0.54 4.98
N SER A 119 -17.52 1.09 5.79
CA SER A 119 -17.67 2.54 5.96
C SER A 119 -16.47 3.17 6.66
N VAL A 120 -15.94 2.56 7.73
CA VAL A 120 -14.76 3.05 8.45
C VAL A 120 -13.53 3.08 7.54
N VAL A 121 -13.31 2.00 6.77
CA VAL A 121 -12.20 1.95 5.82
C VAL A 121 -12.36 3.01 4.72
N PHE A 122 -13.58 3.18 4.20
CA PHE A 122 -13.86 4.22 3.20
C PHE A 122 -13.51 5.62 3.71
N VAL A 123 -13.94 5.98 4.92
CA VAL A 123 -13.63 7.27 5.55
C VAL A 123 -12.13 7.42 5.80
N CYS A 124 -11.48 6.37 6.31
CA CYS A 124 -10.05 6.35 6.59
C CYS A 124 -9.19 6.57 5.33
N PHE A 125 -9.62 6.06 4.18
CA PHE A 125 -8.98 6.34 2.90
C PHE A 125 -9.35 7.72 2.35
N LEU A 126 -10.59 8.17 2.52
CA LEU A 126 -11.06 9.42 1.91
C LEU A 126 -10.39 10.66 2.52
N ILE A 127 -10.16 10.69 3.83
CA ILE A 127 -9.55 11.83 4.54
C ILE A 127 -8.12 12.15 4.03
N PRO A 128 -7.14 11.24 4.07
CA PRO A 128 -5.78 11.53 3.62
C PRO A 128 -5.72 11.84 2.13
N PHE A 129 -6.52 11.16 1.30
CA PHE A 129 -6.59 11.43 -0.12
C PHE A 129 -7.19 12.82 -0.44
N SER A 130 -8.22 13.24 0.30
CA SER A 130 -8.79 14.57 0.21
C SER A 130 -7.77 15.65 0.64
N PHE A 131 -7.00 15.37 1.69
CA PHE A 131 -5.98 16.30 2.19
C PHE A 131 -4.84 16.49 1.17
N VAL A 132 -4.36 15.41 0.55
CA VAL A 132 -3.37 15.48 -0.53
C VAL A 132 -3.88 16.28 -1.73
N HIS A 133 -5.15 16.09 -2.12
CA HIS A 133 -5.75 16.87 -3.20
C HIS A 133 -5.86 18.36 -2.85
N TYR A 134 -6.21 18.69 -1.60
CA TYR A 134 -6.25 20.06 -1.13
C TYR A 134 -4.87 20.73 -1.17
N LEU A 135 -3.81 20.03 -0.74
CA LEU A 135 -2.43 20.53 -0.83
C LEU A 135 -1.97 20.72 -2.27
N GLN A 136 -2.32 19.82 -3.18
CA GLN A 136 -2.02 19.96 -4.62
C GLN A 136 -2.74 21.15 -5.22
N LYS A 137 -4.01 21.36 -4.88
CA LYS A 137 -4.79 22.50 -5.36
C LYS A 137 -4.19 23.82 -4.88
N LYS A 138 -3.84 23.92 -3.59
CA LYS A 138 -3.25 25.13 -3.01
C LYS A 138 -1.92 25.51 -3.67
N ARG A 139 -1.06 24.53 -3.96
CA ARG A 139 0.24 24.77 -4.63
C ARG A 139 0.11 25.23 -6.09
N LEU A 140 -0.98 24.89 -6.77
CA LEU A 140 -1.23 25.37 -8.13
C LEU A 140 -1.75 26.81 -8.14
N GLU A 141 -2.58 27.18 -7.16
CA GLU A 141 -3.05 28.56 -6.99
C GLU A 141 -1.91 29.52 -6.58
N ASP A 142 -0.88 29.03 -5.87
CA ASP A 142 0.30 29.83 -5.50
C ASP A 142 1.35 29.94 -6.65
N ASP A 143 1.39 29.00 -7.62
CA ASP A 143 2.31 29.04 -8.78
C ASP A 143 1.78 29.93 -9.94
N ASP A 144 0.50 30.32 -9.90
CA ASP A 144 -0.17 31.17 -10.91
C ASP A 144 -0.15 32.68 -10.54
N VAL A 145 0.59 33.10 -9.49
CA VAL A 145 0.75 34.52 -9.04
C VAL A 145 2.13 35.08 -9.32
#